data_AF-A0A661P7G2-F1
#
_entry.id   AF-A0A661P7G2-F1
#
_cell.length_a   1.000
_cell.length_b   1.000
_cell.length_c   1.000
_cell.angle_alpha   90.00
_cell.angle_beta   90.00
_cell.angle_gamma   90.00
#
_symmetry.space_group_name_H-M   'P 1'
#
loop_
_entity.id
_entity.type
_entity.pdbx_description
1 polymer ?
#
loop_
_entity_poly.entity_id
_entity_poly.type
_entity_poly.pdbx_seq_one_letter_code
_entity_poly.pdbx_strand_id
1 'polypeptide(L)'
;MSLLGGRYETLQAIASGGMATVHLGWAVGVGGFERLVAIKIMDPHIASESEFVSMFLDEARLAARIRHPNVVATIDVQESENDGLFLAMEYIEGPSLKSLEEGVRADGKRLPLDLVLRIMVDVLSGLDAAHTLTGDDGEPLK
;
A
#
# COMPACT_ATOMS: atom_id res chain seq x y z
N MET A 1 22.87 7.70 4.87
CA MET A 1 21.46 7.60 4.48
C MET A 1 20.61 8.15 5.60
N SER A 2 19.64 9.00 5.30
CA SER A 2 18.67 9.49 6.29
C SER A 2 17.54 8.47 6.42
N LEU A 3 17.11 8.20 7.66
CA LEU A 3 15.96 7.34 7.94
C LEU A 3 14.70 8.20 8.06
N LEU A 4 13.71 7.90 7.24
CA LEU A 4 12.35 8.42 7.33
C LEU A 4 11.72 7.95 8.65
N GLY A 5 11.24 8.90 9.47
CA GLY A 5 10.71 8.61 10.81
C GLY A 5 11.70 7.87 11.73
N GLY A 6 13.01 7.96 11.45
CA GLY A 6 14.04 7.25 12.21
C GLY A 6 14.02 5.72 12.08
N ARG A 7 13.19 5.15 11.19
CA ARG A 7 12.96 3.71 11.08
C ARG A 7 12.97 3.16 9.65
N TYR A 8 12.77 4.02 8.65
CA TYR A 8 12.57 3.56 7.28
C TYR A 8 13.63 4.14 6.36
N GLU A 9 14.34 3.27 5.63
CA GLU A 9 15.24 3.68 4.58
C GLU A 9 14.54 3.53 3.23
N THR A 10 14.41 4.63 2.48
CA THR A 10 13.84 4.60 1.14
C THR A 10 14.90 4.18 0.12
N LEU A 11 14.49 3.33 -0.81
CA LEU A 11 15.28 2.92 -1.97
C LEU A 11 14.66 3.57 -3.22
N GLN A 12 14.45 2.79 -4.28
CA GLN A 12 13.86 3.27 -5.53
C GLN A 12 12.34 3.45 -5.44
N ALA A 13 11.82 4.42 -6.18
CA ALA A 13 10.39 4.52 -6.46
C ALA A 13 9.94 3.33 -7.32
N ILE A 14 8.84 2.68 -6.93
CA ILE A 14 8.26 1.51 -7.61
C ILE A 14 6.89 1.81 -8.23
N ALA A 15 6.21 2.85 -7.75
CA ALA A 15 5.00 3.38 -8.36
C ALA A 15 4.86 4.88 -8.05
N SER A 16 4.24 5.63 -8.94
CA SER A 16 3.90 7.04 -8.71
C SER A 16 2.45 7.28 -9.16
N GLY A 17 1.71 8.06 -8.38
CA GLY A 17 0.35 8.48 -8.68
C GLY A 17 0.17 9.96 -8.40
N GLY A 18 -1.04 10.48 -8.62
CA GLY A 18 -1.30 11.91 -8.44
C GLY A 18 -1.16 12.42 -7.00
N MET A 19 -1.30 11.56 -6.00
CA MET A 19 -1.27 11.94 -4.58
C MET A 19 0.04 11.61 -3.85
N ALA A 20 0.72 10.56 -4.30
CA ALA A 20 1.82 9.97 -3.56
C ALA A 20 2.71 9.14 -4.47
N THR A 21 3.95 8.95 -4.03
CA THR A 21 4.90 8.02 -4.65
C THR A 21 5.16 6.87 -3.69
N VAL A 22 5.15 5.64 -4.21
CA VAL A 22 5.48 4.43 -3.46
C VAL A 22 6.93 4.06 -3.74
N HIS A 23 7.72 3.93 -2.68
CA HIS A 23 9.10 3.50 -2.71
C HIS A 23 9.22 2.08 -2.17
N LEU A 24 10.12 1.29 -2.74
CA LEU A 24 10.68 0.15 -2.02
C LEU A 24 11.58 0.68 -0.90
N GLY A 25 11.60 0.03 0.25
CA GLY A 25 12.45 0.45 1.35
C GLY A 25 12.73 -0.65 2.37
N TRP A 26 13.61 -0.33 3.32
CA TRP A 26 13.89 -1.16 4.48
C TRP A 26 13.23 -0.57 5.72
N ALA A 27 12.49 -1.38 6.46
CA ALA A 27 12.16 -1.10 7.85
C ALA A 27 13.29 -1.62 8.73
N VAL A 28 13.96 -0.71 9.45
CA VAL A 28 15.12 -0.99 10.30
C VAL A 28 14.69 -1.01 11.77
N GLY A 29 15.10 -2.05 12.48
CA GLY A 29 14.76 -2.29 13.87
C GLY A 29 15.96 -2.54 14.77
N VAL A 30 15.69 -2.86 16.03
CA VAL A 30 16.71 -3.17 17.04
C VAL A 30 17.52 -4.40 16.62
N GLY A 31 18.82 -4.39 16.92
CA GLY A 31 19.69 -5.55 16.71
C GLY A 31 20.00 -5.85 15.24
N GLY A 32 19.86 -4.88 14.34
CA GLY A 32 20.11 -5.07 12.91
C GLY A 32 18.98 -5.80 12.19
N PHE A 33 17.77 -5.83 12.77
CA PHE A 33 16.60 -6.35 12.09
C PHE A 33 16.24 -5.45 10.89
N GLU A 34 16.08 -6.06 9.72
CA GLU A 34 15.68 -5.37 8.50
C GLU A 34 14.61 -6.18 7.77
N ARG A 35 13.59 -5.49 7.25
CA ARG A 35 12.52 -6.08 6.45
C ARG A 35 12.21 -5.18 5.25
N LEU A 36 12.04 -5.77 4.06
CA LEU A 36 11.53 -5.04 2.91
C LEU A 36 10.08 -4.59 3.12
N VAL A 37 9.83 -3.32 2.82
CA VAL A 37 8.53 -2.66 2.93
C VAL A 37 8.29 -1.78 1.72
N ALA A 38 7.02 -1.51 1.43
CA ALA A 38 6.62 -0.44 0.52
C ALA A 38 6.29 0.80 1.36
N ILE A 39 6.78 1.96 0.95
CA ILE A 39 6.63 3.22 1.67
C ILE A 39 5.94 4.20 0.73
N LYS A 40 4.67 4.48 1.00
CA LYS A 40 3.88 5.46 0.25
C LYS A 40 4.08 6.83 0.91
N ILE A 41 4.70 7.76 0.20
CA ILE A 41 5.02 9.11 0.67
C ILE A 41 4.14 10.10 -0.08
N MET A 42 3.42 10.96 0.65
CA MET A 42 2.62 12.02 0.06
C MET A 42 3.50 13.01 -0.70
N ASP A 43 3.04 13.46 -1.88
CA ASP A 43 3.79 14.48 -2.62
C ASP A 43 3.73 15.84 -1.89
N PRO A 44 4.87 16.50 -1.63
CA PRO A 44 4.90 17.80 -0.95
C PRO A 44 4.05 18.87 -1.63
N HIS A 45 3.86 18.81 -2.96
CA HIS A 45 3.11 19.84 -3.70
C HIS A 45 1.62 19.87 -3.39
N ILE A 46 1.07 18.80 -2.84
CA ILE A 46 -0.34 18.70 -2.47
C ILE A 46 -0.54 18.53 -0.96
N ALA A 47 0.54 18.45 -0.19
CA ALA A 47 0.49 18.34 1.27
C ALA A 47 -0.14 19.58 1.95
N SER A 48 -0.19 20.72 1.26
CA SER A 48 -0.90 21.92 1.73
C SER A 48 -2.41 21.86 1.53
N GLU A 49 -2.91 20.92 0.73
CA GLU A 49 -4.33 20.79 0.41
C GLU A 49 -4.98 19.80 1.38
N SER A 50 -5.74 20.34 2.34
CA SER A 50 -6.34 19.56 3.43
C SER A 50 -7.19 18.36 2.98
N GLU A 51 -7.79 18.43 1.79
CA GLU A 51 -8.56 17.33 1.20
C GLU A 51 -7.68 16.11 0.90
N PHE A 52 -6.52 16.30 0.27
CA PHE A 52 -5.61 15.19 -0.05
C PHE A 52 -4.98 14.59 1.21
N VAL A 53 -4.66 15.44 2.20
CA VAL A 53 -4.22 14.98 3.52
C VAL A 53 -5.28 14.09 4.17
N SER A 54 -6.56 14.51 4.16
CA SER A 54 -7.65 13.69 4.70
C SER A 54 -7.77 12.37 3.94
N MET A 55 -7.80 12.40 2.61
CA MET A 55 -7.92 11.19 1.79
C MET A 55 -6.80 10.17 2.07
N PHE A 56 -5.56 10.64 2.19
CA PHE A 56 -4.42 9.78 2.51
C PHE A 56 -4.54 9.15 3.90
N LEU A 57 -4.91 9.95 4.90
CA LEU A 57 -5.08 9.46 6.27
C LEU A 57 -6.27 8.51 6.39
N ASP A 58 -7.36 8.75 5.65
CA ASP A 58 -8.54 7.90 5.62
C ASP A 58 -8.23 6.55 4.95
N GLU A 59 -7.47 6.55 3.84
CA GLU A 59 -6.95 5.32 3.22
C GLU A 59 -6.10 4.53 4.22
N ALA A 60 -5.17 5.19 4.89
CA ALA A 60 -4.28 4.56 5.85
C ALA A 60 -5.04 3.98 7.07
N ARG A 61 -6.01 4.72 7.61
CA ARG A 61 -6.87 4.29 8.72
C ARG A 61 -7.71 3.08 8.33
N LEU A 62 -8.34 3.11 7.16
CA LEU A 62 -9.18 2.01 6.72
C LEU A 62 -8.34 0.75 6.46
N ALA A 63 -7.22 0.89 5.74
CA ALA A 63 -6.31 -0.21 5.45
C ALA A 63 -5.74 -0.86 6.72
N ALA A 64 -5.39 -0.07 7.74
CA ALA A 64 -4.88 -0.57 9.02
C ALA A 64 -5.87 -1.45 9.80
N ARG A 65 -7.17 -1.35 9.51
CA ARG A 65 -8.21 -2.15 10.18
C ARG A 65 -8.48 -3.47 9.49
N ILE A 66 -8.08 -3.62 8.23
CA ILE A 66 -8.32 -4.83 7.46
C ILE A 66 -7.20 -5.84 7.74
N ARG A 67 -7.57 -7.01 8.27
CA ARG A 67 -6.65 -8.14 8.48
C ARG A 67 -7.10 -9.30 7.61
N HIS A 68 -6.54 -9.41 6.40
CA HIS A 68 -6.91 -10.44 5.45
C HIS A 68 -5.73 -10.79 4.54
N PRO A 69 -5.50 -12.07 4.18
CA PRO A 69 -4.36 -12.48 3.34
C PRO A 69 -4.36 -11.88 1.93
N ASN A 70 -5.51 -11.40 1.43
CA ASN A 70 -5.64 -10.75 0.13
C ASN A 70 -5.71 -9.21 0.21
N VAL A 71 -5.32 -8.62 1.35
CA VAL A 71 -5.23 -7.17 1.54
C VAL A 71 -3.85 -6.84 2.11
N VAL A 72 -3.16 -5.89 1.47
CA VAL A 72 -1.82 -5.47 1.89
C VAL A 72 -1.88 -4.93 3.32
N ALA A 73 -1.06 -5.49 4.21
CA ALA A 73 -1.04 -5.08 5.59
C ALA A 73 -0.36 -3.70 5.74
N THR A 74 -1.06 -2.76 6.38
CA THR A 74 -0.45 -1.52 6.89
C THR A 74 0.44 -1.85 8.08
N ILE A 75 1.68 -1.38 8.05
CA ILE A 75 2.65 -1.54 9.13
C ILE A 75 2.63 -0.31 10.03
N ASP A 76 2.67 0.89 9.44
CA ASP A 76 2.78 2.14 10.19
C ASP A 76 2.32 3.36 9.38
N VAL A 77 1.91 4.42 10.06
CA VAL A 77 1.57 5.74 9.50
C VAL A 77 2.26 6.80 10.35
N GLN A 78 3.11 7.60 9.73
CA GLN A 78 3.90 8.59 10.43
C GLN A 78 4.04 9.88 9.62
N GLU A 79 4.49 10.92 10.31
CA GLU A 79 4.87 12.20 9.73
C GLU A 79 6.38 12.41 9.96
N SER A 80 7.12 12.75 8.92
CA SER A 80 8.54 13.16 8.98
C SER A 80 8.62 14.66 8.84
N GLU A 81 9.47 15.32 9.65
CA GLU A 81 9.68 16.77 9.57
C GLU A 81 10.09 17.26 8.17
N ASN A 82 10.82 16.43 7.41
CA ASN A 82 11.37 16.82 6.11
C ASN A 82 10.61 16.23 4.91
N ASP A 83 9.90 15.11 5.10
CA ASP A 83 9.32 14.34 3.99
C ASP A 83 7.78 14.26 4.07
N GLY A 84 7.18 14.84 5.11
CA GLY A 84 5.73 14.86 5.32
C GLY A 84 5.15 13.51 5.73
N LEU A 85 3.87 13.31 5.39
CA LEU A 85 3.13 12.09 5.74
C LEU A 85 3.55 10.90 4.88
N PHE A 86 3.75 9.76 5.54
CA PHE A 86 4.04 8.51 4.88
C PHE A 86 3.33 7.32 5.55
N LEU A 87 3.11 6.29 4.74
CA LEU A 87 2.48 5.02 5.11
C LEU A 87 3.46 3.89 4.74
N ALA A 88 3.93 3.17 5.75
CA ALA A 88 4.69 1.95 5.56
C ALA A 88 3.73 0.76 5.50
N MET A 89 3.87 -0.07 4.48
CA MET A 89 3.03 -1.23 4.23
C MET A 89 3.87 -2.42 3.79
N GLU A 90 3.27 -3.60 3.86
CA GLU A 90 3.89 -4.81 3.34
C GLU A 90 4.29 -4.65 1.87
N TYR A 91 5.53 -5.04 1.56
CA TYR A 91 5.97 -5.18 0.19
C TYR A 91 5.56 -6.54 -0.36
N ILE A 92 4.82 -6.55 -1.46
CA ILE A 92 4.47 -7.76 -2.19
C ILE A 92 5.47 -7.94 -3.33
N GLU A 93 6.25 -9.01 -3.26
CA GLU A 93 7.17 -9.35 -4.33
C GLU A 93 6.41 -9.90 -5.54
N GLY A 94 6.57 -9.24 -6.68
CA GLY A 94 5.94 -9.64 -7.94
C GLY A 94 5.36 -8.46 -8.74
N PRO A 95 4.92 -8.72 -9.98
CA PRO A 95 4.30 -7.70 -10.80
C PRO A 95 2.88 -7.38 -10.32
N SER A 96 2.43 -6.14 -10.57
CA SER A 96 1.01 -5.83 -10.48
C SER A 96 0.21 -6.63 -11.53
N LEU A 97 -1.09 -6.85 -11.29
CA LEU A 97 -1.97 -7.49 -12.28
C LEU A 97 -1.96 -6.75 -13.62
N LYS A 98 -1.87 -5.41 -13.60
CA LYS A 98 -1.74 -4.57 -14.79
C LYS A 98 -0.47 -4.90 -15.57
N SER A 99 0.67 -4.95 -14.88
CA SER A 99 1.97 -5.28 -15.50
C SER A 99 1.98 -6.70 -16.06
N LEU A 100 1.36 -7.64 -15.36
CA LEU A 100 1.19 -9.02 -15.84
C LEU A 100 0.32 -9.07 -17.11
N GLU A 101 -0.81 -8.36 -17.13
CA GLU A 101 -1.70 -8.28 -18.29
C GLU A 101 -1.00 -7.64 -19.49
N GLU A 102 -0.28 -6.53 -19.27
CA GLU A 102 0.50 -5.83 -20.29
C GLU A 102 1.57 -6.74 -20.93
N GLY A 103 2.31 -7.49 -20.11
CA GLY A 103 3.31 -8.44 -20.59
C GLY A 103 2.71 -9.55 -21.45
N VAL A 104 1.60 -10.16 -21.01
CA VAL A 104 0.92 -11.21 -21.79
C VAL A 104 0.32 -10.66 -23.09
N ARG A 105 -0.20 -9.43 -23.05
CA ARG A 105 -0.77 -8.77 -24.24
C ARG A 105 0.29 -8.37 -25.25
N ALA A 106 1.51 -8.00 -24.81
CA ALA A 106 2.63 -7.71 -25.70
C ALA A 106 3.00 -8.92 -26.59
N ASP A 107 2.82 -10.14 -26.07
CA ASP A 107 2.99 -11.40 -26.80
C ASP A 107 1.77 -11.78 -27.67
N GLY A 108 0.77 -10.91 -27.80
CA GLY A 108 -0.47 -11.18 -28.52
C GLY A 108 -1.39 -12.19 -27.82
N LYS A 109 -1.13 -12.52 -26.55
CA LYS A 109 -1.89 -13.50 -25.77
C LYS A 109 -2.93 -12.82 -24.86
N ARG A 110 -3.64 -13.64 -24.11
CA ARG A 110 -4.54 -13.26 -23.02
C ARG A 110 -4.21 -14.10 -21.80
N LEU A 111 -4.53 -13.57 -20.61
CA LEU A 111 -4.43 -14.36 -19.40
C LEU A 111 -5.38 -15.57 -19.48
N PRO A 112 -4.91 -16.78 -19.13
CA PRO A 112 -5.77 -17.95 -19.04
C PRO A 112 -6.97 -17.71 -18.10
N LEU A 113 -8.15 -18.19 -18.48
CA LEU A 113 -9.39 -17.93 -17.76
C LEU A 113 -9.36 -18.45 -16.32
N ASP A 114 -8.78 -19.62 -16.10
CA ASP A 114 -8.57 -20.23 -14.79
C ASP A 114 -7.71 -19.35 -13.87
N LEU A 115 -6.65 -18.74 -14.40
CA LEU A 115 -5.82 -17.78 -13.64
C LEU A 115 -6.62 -16.52 -13.28
N VAL A 116 -7.39 -15.97 -14.23
CA VAL A 116 -8.24 -14.80 -13.98
C VAL A 116 -9.27 -15.11 -12.90
N LEU A 117 -9.97 -16.24 -13.00
CA LEU A 117 -10.95 -16.66 -12.00
C LEU A 117 -10.33 -16.82 -10.61
N ARG A 118 -9.14 -17.42 -10.53
CA ARG A 118 -8.42 -17.56 -9.26
C ARG A 118 -8.11 -16.20 -8.62
N ILE A 119 -7.57 -15.26 -9.42
CA ILE A 119 -7.27 -13.90 -8.95
C ILE A 119 -8.55 -13.19 -8.49
N MET A 120 -9.64 -13.33 -9.24
CA MET A 120 -10.91 -12.70 -8.89
C MET A 120 -11.50 -13.24 -7.58
N VAL A 121 -11.38 -14.53 -7.30
CA VAL A 121 -11.80 -15.11 -6.01
C VAL A 121 -11.02 -14.48 -4.85
N ASP A 122 -9.70 -14.37 -5.00
CA ASP A 122 -8.82 -13.77 -3.98
C ASP A 122 -9.13 -12.28 -3.77
N VAL A 123 -9.37 -11.52 -4.86
CA VAL A 123 -9.82 -10.11 -4.80
C VAL A 123 -11.16 -9.98 -4.08
N LEU A 124 -12.14 -10.81 -4.43
CA LEU A 124 -13.47 -10.75 -3.82
C LEU A 124 -13.43 -11.12 -2.33
N SER A 125 -12.57 -12.04 -1.93
CA SER A 125 -12.36 -12.37 -0.51
C SER A 125 -11.77 -11.18 0.26
N GLY A 126 -10.80 -10.46 -0.31
CA GLY A 126 -10.28 -9.24 0.29
C GLY A 126 -11.31 -8.11 0.36
N LEU A 127 -12.13 -7.97 -0.68
CA LEU A 127 -13.19 -6.97 -0.73
C LEU A 127 -14.31 -7.24 0.29
N ASP A 128 -14.70 -8.51 0.47
CA ASP A 128 -15.64 -8.92 1.52
C ASP A 128 -15.12 -8.54 2.91
N ALA A 129 -13.83 -8.79 3.19
CA ALA A 129 -13.20 -8.39 4.44
C ALA A 129 -13.21 -6.86 4.66
N ALA A 130 -13.08 -6.07 3.59
CA ALA A 130 -13.16 -4.61 3.67
C ALA A 130 -14.60 -4.12 3.93
N HIS A 131 -15.59 -4.71 3.25
CA HIS A 131 -17.00 -4.32 3.36
C HIS A 131 -17.68 -4.77 4.66
N THR A 132 -17.14 -5.80 5.31
CA THR A 132 -17.68 -6.35 6.56
C THR A 132 -16.99 -5.77 7.80
N LEU A 133 -16.10 -4.78 7.63
CA LEU A 133 -15.49 -4.07 8.75
C LEU A 133 -16.56 -3.39 9.61
N THR A 134 -16.40 -3.52 10.92
CA THR A 134 -17.21 -2.86 11.92
C THR A 134 -16.41 -1.79 12.64
N GLY A 135 -17.07 -0.72 13.08
CA GLY A 135 -16.56 0.31 13.98
C GLY A 135 -16.27 -0.25 15.36
N ASP A 136 -15.65 0.57 16.21
CA ASP A 136 -15.40 0.20 17.62
C ASP A 136 -16.71 0.07 18.42
N ASP A 137 -17.79 0.63 17.89
CA ASP A 137 -19.18 0.49 18.36
C ASP A 137 -19.85 -0.80 17.87
N GLY A 138 -19.18 -1.60 17.03
CA GLY A 138 -19.70 -2.83 16.45
C GLY A 138 -20.61 -2.63 15.24
N GLU A 139 -20.86 -1.40 14.81
CA GLU A 139 -21.70 -1.11 13.64
C GLU A 139 -20.89 -1.15 12.35
N PRO A 140 -21.47 -1.52 11.19
CA PRO A 140 -20.75 -1.50 9.91
C PRO A 140 -20.16 -0.12 9.60
N LEU A 141 -18.92 -0.09 9.12
CA LEU A 141 -18.35 1.15 8.58
C LEU A 141 -19.08 1.50 7.28
N LYS A 142 -19.79 2.62 7.30
CA LYS A 142 -20.47 3.18 6.13
C LYS A 142 -19.57 4.09 5.32
#